data_AF-J7UCH1-F1
#
_entry.id   AF-J7UCH1-F1
#
_cell.length_a   1.000
_cell.length_b   1.000
_cell.length_c   1.000
_cell.angle_alpha   90.00
_cell.angle_beta   90.00
_cell.angle_gamma   90.00
#
_symmetry.space_group_name_H-M   'P 1'
#
loop_
_entity.id
_entity.type
_entity.pdbx_description
1 polymer ?
#
loop_
_entity_poly.entity_id
_entity_poly.type
_entity_poly.pdbx_seq_one_letter_code
_entity_poly.pdbx_strand_id
1 'polypeptide(L)'
;MTDGTQVTPVPGNPALPLSAFDLADVGYVVEEFFVSGTACRYAPVSELGPDGRWDVTPTGSADYTTRIVALTPSDPARFNGTVLVEWLNVSGGIDAAAVWMMAHREILRSGYAYVAVSAQRVGVEGGESLLAVDMSLKSQDPQRYADLHHPGDAFSYDIFSQIGTLITDGGHGAILRGLPAQRVIAVGESQSAMFLTTYINAVDPLAPRYDGFLVHSRFGPAAPLDGSSIFDESQATQAVTFRPELRVPLLTVITETDVFGGPREGYYFARQPDNDRLRVWEIAGAAHADNYTIQVAFIDSGSAPLEAIVAGYTPTNTLMGQELAHHINFGPQHHYVVQAALAALNTWVATGEAAPGADPLEVRVNPVPQPVPDGNGIARGGIRTPWVDVPIARTSGLGGQESIMSAIFGSGEMFDANTIQRLYPGGSAQYLDSFGEALDAAIGAGFILAADRAEILQLAAATYPGERS
;
A
#
# COMPACT_ATOMS: atom_id res chain seq x y z
N MET A 1 -11.57 26.89 -15.68
CA MET A 1 -10.49 27.32 -16.58
C MET A 1 -9.31 26.42 -16.29
N THR A 2 -9.08 25.42 -17.14
CA THR A 2 -8.11 24.32 -16.97
C THR A 2 -6.91 24.47 -17.91
N ASP A 3 -6.61 25.69 -18.37
CA ASP A 3 -5.55 25.99 -19.35
C ASP A 3 -4.12 26.05 -18.74
N GLY A 4 -3.92 25.54 -17.52
CA GLY A 4 -2.71 25.85 -16.73
C GLY A 4 -1.64 24.76 -16.64
N THR A 5 -2.01 23.48 -16.71
CA THR A 5 -1.07 22.38 -16.40
C THR A 5 -0.33 21.92 -17.66
N GLN A 6 1.00 21.94 -17.62
CA GLN A 6 1.87 21.53 -18.72
C GLN A 6 2.51 20.17 -18.41
N VAL A 7 2.58 19.30 -19.42
CA VAL A 7 3.21 17.98 -19.30
C VAL A 7 4.36 17.88 -20.29
N THR A 8 5.55 17.55 -19.80
CA THR A 8 6.77 17.43 -20.59
C THR A 8 7.37 16.03 -20.40
N PRO A 9 7.55 15.23 -21.46
CA PRO A 9 8.20 13.93 -21.35
C PRO A 9 9.67 14.08 -20.96
N VAL A 10 10.17 13.18 -20.12
CA VAL A 10 11.55 13.15 -19.63
C VAL A 10 12.22 11.87 -20.13
N PRO A 11 13.16 11.96 -21.08
CA PRO A 11 13.85 10.79 -21.60
C PRO A 11 14.71 10.07 -20.55
N GLY A 12 14.81 8.75 -20.69
CA GLY A 12 15.66 7.89 -19.87
C GLY A 12 14.92 7.20 -18.71
N ASN A 13 15.63 6.40 -17.94
CA ASN A 13 15.01 5.59 -16.88
C ASN A 13 14.70 6.45 -15.66
N PRO A 14 13.45 6.46 -15.14
CA PRO A 14 13.11 7.23 -13.95
C PRO A 14 13.87 6.71 -12.73
N ALA A 15 14.24 7.61 -11.82
CA ALA A 15 14.71 7.27 -10.47
C ALA A 15 13.52 6.83 -9.60
N LEU A 16 13.06 5.59 -9.80
CA LEU A 16 11.98 4.96 -9.04
C LEU A 16 12.24 3.45 -8.94
N PRO A 17 12.50 2.90 -7.75
CA PRO A 17 12.69 1.46 -7.56
C PRO A 17 11.37 0.69 -7.78
N LEU A 18 11.20 0.09 -8.96
CA LEU A 18 9.98 -0.63 -9.34
C LEU A 18 10.13 -2.15 -9.28
N SER A 19 11.28 -2.68 -9.71
CA SER A 19 11.59 -4.11 -9.72
C SER A 19 13.08 -4.33 -10.04
N ALA A 20 13.56 -5.57 -9.90
CA ALA A 20 14.88 -6.03 -10.34
C ALA A 20 14.87 -6.68 -11.74
N PHE A 21 13.71 -6.75 -12.38
CA PHE A 21 13.51 -7.25 -13.74
C PHE A 21 13.11 -6.11 -14.69
N ASP A 22 13.21 -6.31 -16.00
CA ASP A 22 12.74 -5.31 -16.96
C ASP A 22 11.22 -5.41 -17.11
N LEU A 23 10.50 -4.30 -16.92
CA LEU A 23 9.05 -4.26 -17.11
C LEU A 23 8.64 -4.49 -18.57
N ALA A 24 9.55 -4.27 -19.52
CA ALA A 24 9.33 -4.65 -20.91
C ALA A 24 9.17 -6.17 -21.08
N ASP A 25 9.87 -6.98 -20.28
CA ASP A 25 9.81 -8.46 -20.35
C ASP A 25 8.43 -9.00 -19.91
N VAL A 26 7.72 -8.25 -19.07
CA VAL A 26 6.33 -8.55 -18.66
C VAL A 26 5.28 -7.75 -19.45
N GLY A 27 5.72 -7.07 -20.52
CA GLY A 27 4.88 -6.40 -21.49
C GLY A 27 4.38 -5.01 -21.05
N TYR A 28 5.15 -4.29 -20.26
CA TYR A 28 4.86 -2.93 -19.81
C TYR A 28 5.88 -1.91 -20.32
N VAL A 29 5.41 -0.68 -20.53
CA VAL A 29 6.22 0.48 -20.90
C VAL A 29 6.24 1.45 -19.73
N VAL A 30 7.42 1.98 -19.41
CA VAL A 30 7.65 2.96 -18.35
C VAL A 30 8.06 4.28 -18.98
N GLU A 31 7.33 5.36 -18.69
CA GLU A 31 7.63 6.71 -19.16
C GLU A 31 7.60 7.71 -18.01
N GLU A 32 8.54 8.65 -18.00
CA GLU A 32 8.62 9.72 -17.00
C GLU A 32 8.16 11.04 -17.61
N PHE A 33 7.45 11.84 -16.83
CA PHE A 33 6.99 13.17 -17.24
C PHE A 33 7.18 14.17 -16.10
N PHE A 34 7.53 15.40 -16.45
CA PHE A 34 7.37 16.56 -15.58
C PHE A 34 6.01 17.20 -15.81
N VAL A 35 5.38 17.59 -14.71
CA VAL A 35 4.09 18.25 -14.70
C VAL A 35 4.23 19.57 -13.97
N SER A 36 3.97 20.67 -14.67
CA SER A 36 4.03 22.03 -14.13
C SER A 36 2.66 22.67 -14.09
N GLY A 37 2.39 23.46 -13.05
CA GLY A 37 1.12 24.18 -12.91
C GLY A 37 1.15 25.13 -11.72
N THR A 38 -0.01 25.63 -11.34
CA THR A 38 -0.19 26.45 -10.13
C THR A 38 -1.15 25.72 -9.20
N ALA A 39 -0.68 25.34 -8.02
CA ALA A 39 -1.45 24.63 -7.00
C ALA A 39 -1.94 25.58 -5.91
N CYS A 40 -3.11 25.29 -5.35
CA CYS A 40 -3.63 25.93 -4.14
C CYS A 40 -3.31 25.08 -2.90
N ARG A 41 -3.27 25.71 -1.72
CA ARG A 41 -3.42 25.01 -0.43
C ARG A 41 -4.85 25.19 0.08
N TYR A 42 -5.21 24.46 1.12
CA TYR A 42 -6.56 24.50 1.71
C TYR A 42 -6.51 24.99 3.16
N ALA A 43 -7.46 25.84 3.54
CA ALA A 43 -7.66 26.23 4.93
C ALA A 43 -8.97 25.64 5.48
N PRO A 44 -8.97 25.15 6.72
CA PRO A 44 -10.17 24.68 7.38
C PRO A 44 -11.17 25.83 7.60
N VAL A 45 -12.45 25.57 7.36
CA VAL A 45 -13.55 26.52 7.65
C VAL A 45 -13.87 26.55 9.15
N SER A 46 -13.66 25.43 9.83
CA SER A 46 -13.80 25.24 11.28
C SER A 46 -12.70 24.30 11.79
N GLU A 47 -12.56 24.18 13.11
CA GLU A 47 -11.64 23.20 13.71
C GLU A 47 -11.87 21.78 13.14
N LEU A 48 -10.78 21.09 12.81
CA LEU A 48 -10.81 19.75 12.23
C LEU A 48 -11.04 18.72 13.34
N GLY A 49 -12.21 18.09 13.35
CA GLY A 49 -12.59 17.08 14.33
C GLY A 49 -12.22 15.64 13.94
N PRO A 50 -12.40 14.66 14.85
CA PRO A 50 -12.06 13.25 14.60
C PRO A 50 -13.00 12.53 13.64
N ASP A 51 -14.17 13.11 13.32
CA ASP A 51 -15.20 12.48 12.48
C ASP A 51 -14.90 12.54 10.96
N GLY A 52 -13.81 13.21 10.58
CA GLY A 52 -13.39 13.39 9.20
C GLY A 52 -14.25 14.35 8.39
N ARG A 53 -15.26 15.01 8.97
CA ARG A 53 -16.09 16.02 8.28
C ARG A 53 -15.33 17.34 8.18
N TRP A 54 -14.39 17.38 7.25
CA TRP A 54 -13.47 18.50 7.11
C TRP A 54 -13.90 19.40 5.96
N ASP A 55 -14.56 20.51 6.30
CA ASP A 55 -14.89 21.55 5.33
C ASP A 55 -13.71 22.51 5.19
N VAL A 56 -13.26 22.71 3.95
CA VAL A 56 -12.09 23.53 3.64
C VAL A 56 -12.37 24.48 2.49
N THR A 57 -11.54 25.52 2.38
CA THR A 57 -11.57 26.45 1.24
C THR A 57 -10.17 26.59 0.64
N PRO A 58 -10.04 26.63 -0.70
CA PRO A 58 -8.76 26.96 -1.34
C PRO A 58 -8.28 28.33 -0.89
N THR A 59 -6.99 28.44 -0.55
CA THR A 59 -6.38 29.68 -0.05
C THR A 59 -4.93 29.80 -0.50
N GLY A 60 -4.57 30.92 -1.11
CA GLY A 60 -3.21 31.10 -1.66
C GLY A 60 -2.88 30.11 -2.77
N SER A 61 -1.85 30.42 -3.53
CA SER A 61 -1.40 29.59 -4.64
C SER A 61 0.11 29.71 -4.82
N ALA A 62 0.71 28.67 -5.41
CA ALA A 62 2.12 28.65 -5.76
C ALA A 62 2.35 27.80 -7.00
N ASP A 63 3.32 28.20 -7.82
CA ASP A 63 3.73 27.41 -8.98
C ASP A 63 4.53 26.19 -8.53
N TYR A 64 4.34 25.08 -9.23
CA TYR A 64 5.02 23.82 -8.99
C TYR A 64 5.48 23.19 -10.31
N THR A 65 6.54 22.40 -10.22
CA THR A 65 6.93 21.41 -11.22
C THR A 65 7.22 20.11 -10.48
N THR A 66 6.44 19.06 -10.73
CA THR A 66 6.63 17.74 -10.13
C THR A 66 6.84 16.66 -11.18
N ARG A 67 7.05 15.42 -10.75
CA ARG A 67 7.23 14.23 -11.59
C ARG A 67 6.04 13.28 -11.47
N ILE A 68 5.65 12.70 -12.60
CA ILE A 68 4.89 11.44 -12.65
C ILE A 68 5.67 10.38 -13.44
N VAL A 69 5.47 9.11 -13.08
CA VAL A 69 5.97 7.95 -13.83
C VAL A 69 4.77 7.10 -14.24
N ALA A 70 4.55 6.94 -15.53
CA ALA A 70 3.46 6.16 -16.10
C ALA A 70 3.94 4.77 -16.53
N LEU A 71 3.25 3.75 -16.05
CA LEU A 71 3.43 2.35 -16.39
C LEU A 71 2.18 1.89 -17.15
N THR A 72 2.34 1.49 -18.40
CA THR A 72 1.21 1.12 -19.26
C THR A 72 1.45 -0.23 -19.95
N PRO A 73 0.40 -1.02 -20.22
CA PRO A 73 0.53 -2.17 -21.11
C PRO A 73 1.13 -1.76 -22.46
N SER A 74 2.13 -2.50 -22.92
CA SER A 74 2.75 -2.30 -24.24
C SER A 74 1.75 -2.54 -25.37
N ASP A 75 0.94 -3.60 -25.25
CA ASP A 75 -0.21 -3.94 -26.09
C ASP A 75 -1.49 -3.28 -25.54
N PRO A 76 -2.09 -2.31 -26.28
CA PRO A 76 -3.33 -1.66 -25.86
C PRO A 76 -4.50 -2.62 -25.62
N ALA A 77 -4.54 -3.79 -26.26
CA ALA A 77 -5.62 -4.76 -26.07
C ALA A 77 -5.60 -5.42 -24.67
N ARG A 78 -4.48 -5.33 -23.95
CA ARG A 78 -4.36 -5.81 -22.56
C ARG A 78 -4.88 -4.81 -21.54
N PHE A 79 -5.08 -3.54 -21.90
CA PHE A 79 -5.50 -2.53 -20.94
C PHE A 79 -6.94 -2.76 -20.48
N ASN A 80 -7.16 -2.84 -19.16
CA ASN A 80 -8.48 -3.14 -18.59
C ASN A 80 -9.40 -1.93 -18.42
N GLY A 81 -8.95 -0.73 -18.80
CA GLY A 81 -9.71 0.52 -18.65
C GLY A 81 -9.47 1.25 -17.33
N THR A 82 -8.73 0.68 -16.38
CA THR A 82 -8.49 1.29 -15.06
C THR A 82 -7.08 1.84 -14.95
N VAL A 83 -6.97 3.10 -14.54
CA VAL A 83 -5.71 3.75 -14.16
C VAL A 83 -5.63 3.80 -12.64
N LEU A 84 -4.52 3.29 -12.09
CA LEU A 84 -4.18 3.44 -10.67
C LEU A 84 -3.27 4.66 -10.54
N VAL A 85 -3.57 5.57 -9.63
CA VAL A 85 -2.76 6.76 -9.37
C VAL A 85 -2.21 6.64 -7.96
N GLU A 86 -0.94 6.29 -7.84
CA GLU A 86 -0.29 6.13 -6.53
C GLU A 86 0.27 7.47 -6.06
N TRP A 87 -0.14 7.86 -4.86
CA TRP A 87 0.58 8.86 -4.07
C TRP A 87 1.84 8.18 -3.53
N LEU A 88 3.01 8.53 -4.07
CA LEU A 88 4.25 7.86 -3.68
C LEU A 88 4.58 8.11 -2.21
N ASN A 89 5.02 7.05 -1.53
CA ASN A 89 5.44 7.12 -0.15
C ASN A 89 6.83 7.75 -0.05
N VAL A 90 7.03 8.68 0.90
CA VAL A 90 8.30 9.39 1.11
C VAL A 90 8.90 9.20 2.51
N SER A 91 8.37 8.27 3.31
CA SER A 91 8.82 8.02 4.70
C SER A 91 10.31 7.72 4.79
N GLY A 92 10.86 6.99 3.82
CA GLY A 92 12.30 6.67 3.75
C GLY A 92 13.18 7.81 3.24
N GLY A 93 12.61 8.98 2.92
CA GLY A 93 13.33 10.09 2.29
C GLY A 93 13.56 9.90 0.79
N ILE A 94 12.80 8.99 0.18
CA ILE A 94 12.83 8.63 -1.24
C ILE A 94 11.40 8.43 -1.73
N ASP A 95 11.12 8.74 -2.99
CA ASP A 95 9.89 8.30 -3.64
C ASP A 95 9.86 6.78 -3.79
N ALA A 96 8.93 6.13 -3.08
CA ALA A 96 8.71 4.68 -3.11
C ALA A 96 7.28 4.34 -3.55
N ALA A 97 7.17 3.44 -4.53
CA ALA A 97 5.90 2.92 -5.05
C ALA A 97 5.46 1.70 -4.22
N ALA A 98 5.05 1.95 -2.98
CA ALA A 98 4.78 0.91 -1.99
C ALA A 98 3.55 0.04 -2.33
N VAL A 99 2.47 0.61 -2.89
CA VAL A 99 1.33 -0.21 -3.36
C VAL A 99 1.74 -1.02 -4.59
N TRP A 100 2.52 -0.45 -5.51
CA TRP A 100 3.12 -1.23 -6.62
C TRP A 100 3.93 -2.41 -6.09
N MET A 101 4.84 -2.21 -5.14
CA MET A 101 5.65 -3.30 -4.58
C MET A 101 4.79 -4.47 -4.12
N MET A 102 3.64 -4.18 -3.48
CA MET A 102 2.73 -5.19 -2.94
C MET A 102 1.76 -5.80 -3.96
N ALA A 103 1.34 -5.03 -4.98
CA ALA A 103 0.25 -5.40 -5.86
C ALA A 103 0.63 -5.60 -7.33
N HIS A 104 1.89 -5.37 -7.71
CA HIS A 104 2.31 -5.30 -9.12
C HIS A 104 1.93 -6.55 -9.92
N ARG A 105 1.90 -7.73 -9.31
CA ARG A 105 1.47 -8.95 -9.98
C ARG A 105 0.05 -8.89 -10.51
N GLU A 106 -0.89 -8.43 -9.69
CA GLU A 106 -2.27 -8.21 -10.13
C GLU A 106 -2.36 -7.03 -11.11
N ILE A 107 -1.60 -5.96 -10.86
CA ILE A 107 -1.54 -4.80 -11.76
C ILE A 107 -1.14 -5.24 -13.18
N LEU A 108 -0.07 -6.03 -13.30
CA LEU A 108 0.47 -6.57 -14.55
C LEU A 108 -0.45 -7.61 -15.18
N ARG A 109 -0.95 -8.57 -14.38
CA ARG A 109 -1.81 -9.66 -14.84
C ARG A 109 -3.11 -9.14 -15.43
N SER A 110 -3.77 -8.24 -14.72
CA SER A 110 -5.07 -7.70 -15.11
C SER A 110 -4.97 -6.49 -16.01
N GLY A 111 -3.76 -6.02 -16.36
CA GLY A 111 -3.57 -5.01 -17.40
C GLY A 111 -3.98 -3.61 -16.99
N TYR A 112 -3.72 -3.22 -15.75
CA TYR A 112 -3.94 -1.85 -15.28
C TYR A 112 -2.90 -0.91 -15.90
N ALA A 113 -3.28 0.35 -16.14
CA ALA A 113 -2.31 1.42 -16.23
C ALA A 113 -2.04 1.94 -14.81
N TYR A 114 -0.84 2.40 -14.56
CA TYR A 114 -0.41 2.83 -13.23
C TYR A 114 0.41 4.11 -13.35
N VAL A 115 0.12 5.12 -12.53
CA VAL A 115 0.76 6.44 -12.54
C VAL A 115 1.24 6.75 -11.12
N ALA A 116 2.55 6.72 -10.94
CA ALA A 116 3.22 7.07 -9.69
C ALA A 116 3.45 8.59 -9.63
N VAL A 117 2.99 9.23 -8.55
CA VAL A 117 3.03 10.70 -8.39
C VAL A 117 3.96 11.11 -7.27
N SER A 118 4.95 11.95 -7.59
CA SER A 118 5.79 12.64 -6.59
C SER A 118 5.00 13.80 -5.96
N ALA A 119 4.01 13.48 -5.13
CA ALA A 119 3.04 14.46 -4.62
C ALA A 119 3.58 15.31 -3.45
N GLN A 120 4.64 14.86 -2.77
CA GLN A 120 5.19 15.52 -1.59
C GLN A 120 6.55 16.13 -1.85
N ARG A 121 6.86 17.19 -1.09
CA ARG A 121 8.12 17.92 -1.12
C ARG A 121 9.30 17.01 -0.81
N VAL A 122 9.18 16.12 0.17
CA VAL A 122 10.30 15.26 0.61
C VAL A 122 10.85 14.42 -0.54
N GLY A 123 9.98 13.84 -1.37
CA GLY A 123 10.41 13.05 -2.54
C GLY A 123 11.11 13.87 -3.62
N VAL A 124 10.76 15.15 -3.77
CA VAL A 124 11.27 16.03 -4.83
C VAL A 124 12.50 16.85 -4.39
N GLU A 125 12.37 17.56 -3.28
CA GLU A 125 13.33 18.55 -2.76
C GLU A 125 14.19 18.03 -1.60
N GLY A 126 13.80 16.92 -0.99
CA GLY A 126 14.35 16.46 0.29
C GLY A 126 13.63 17.09 1.49
N GLY A 127 13.99 16.63 2.68
CA GLY A 127 13.36 17.06 3.93
C GLY A 127 13.51 16.05 5.06
N GLU A 128 12.70 16.22 6.09
CA GLU A 128 12.65 15.29 7.21
C GLU A 128 12.09 13.93 6.77
N SER A 129 12.73 12.85 7.21
CA SER A 129 12.33 11.48 6.90
C SER A 129 12.60 10.57 8.09
N LEU A 130 11.92 9.42 8.11
CA LEU A 130 12.06 8.43 9.19
C LEU A 130 13.49 7.91 9.33
N LEU A 131 14.19 7.76 8.20
CA LEU A 131 15.56 7.24 8.16
C LEU A 131 16.63 8.33 8.29
N ALA A 132 16.23 9.61 8.34
CA ALA A 132 17.13 10.77 8.28
C ALA A 132 18.11 10.71 7.09
N VAL A 133 17.71 10.03 6.00
CA VAL A 133 18.42 9.96 4.73
C VAL A 133 17.69 10.84 3.73
N ASP A 134 18.45 11.58 2.92
CA ASP A 134 17.94 12.30 1.76
C ASP A 134 18.30 11.54 0.48
N MET A 135 17.29 10.90 -0.10
CA MET A 135 17.32 10.29 -1.42
C MET A 135 16.20 10.91 -2.28
N SER A 136 15.93 12.21 -2.11
CA SER A 136 15.04 12.94 -3.00
C SER A 136 15.54 12.93 -4.43
N LEU A 137 14.65 13.21 -5.39
CA LEU A 137 14.99 13.27 -6.81
C LEU A 137 16.16 14.21 -7.07
N LYS A 138 16.13 15.41 -6.49
CA LYS A 138 17.22 16.38 -6.62
C LYS A 138 18.55 15.93 -6.00
N SER A 139 18.52 15.08 -4.99
CA SER A 139 19.74 14.51 -4.40
C SER A 139 20.26 13.29 -5.18
N GLN A 140 19.37 12.50 -5.78
CA GLN A 140 19.74 11.34 -6.61
C GLN A 140 20.36 11.75 -7.96
N ASP A 141 19.76 12.70 -8.66
CA ASP A 141 20.29 13.25 -9.92
C ASP A 141 20.02 14.77 -10.01
N PRO A 142 20.93 15.59 -9.45
CA PRO A 142 20.74 17.04 -9.38
C PRO A 142 20.62 17.73 -10.74
N GLN A 143 21.20 17.15 -11.79
CA GLN A 143 21.16 17.75 -13.13
C GLN A 143 19.85 17.41 -13.84
N ARG A 144 19.41 16.14 -13.79
CA ARG A 144 18.16 15.70 -14.41
C ARG A 144 16.94 16.36 -13.79
N TYR A 145 16.95 16.52 -12.46
CA TYR A 145 15.79 16.99 -11.70
C TYR A 145 15.89 18.45 -11.25
N ALA A 146 16.82 19.22 -11.83
CA ALA A 146 17.05 20.64 -11.51
C ALA A 146 15.79 21.50 -11.65
N ASP A 147 14.97 21.23 -12.67
CA ASP A 147 13.78 22.00 -13.02
C ASP A 147 12.54 21.65 -12.17
N LEU A 148 12.63 20.61 -11.33
CA LEU A 148 11.56 20.32 -10.36
C LEU A 148 11.47 21.45 -9.32
N HIS A 149 10.27 21.74 -8.86
CA HIS A 149 10.00 22.72 -7.81
C HIS A 149 8.74 22.32 -7.03
N HIS A 150 8.90 21.96 -5.76
CA HIS A 150 7.78 21.63 -4.88
C HIS A 150 7.54 22.71 -3.81
N PRO A 151 6.43 23.48 -3.86
CA PRO A 151 6.21 24.64 -3.00
C PRO A 151 5.90 24.30 -1.53
N GLY A 152 5.70 23.02 -1.21
CA GLY A 152 5.46 22.52 0.15
C GLY A 152 4.26 21.58 0.24
N ASP A 153 4.18 20.78 1.30
CA ASP A 153 3.18 19.71 1.40
C ASP A 153 1.74 20.22 1.57
N ALA A 154 1.55 21.49 1.96
CA ALA A 154 0.24 22.14 1.94
C ALA A 154 -0.40 22.19 0.53
N PHE A 155 0.43 22.15 -0.52
CA PHE A 155 0.02 22.15 -1.92
C PHE A 155 -0.12 20.75 -2.53
N SER A 156 0.36 19.71 -1.83
CA SER A 156 0.38 18.33 -2.33
C SER A 156 -1.01 17.82 -2.74
N TYR A 157 -2.04 18.19 -1.98
CA TYR A 157 -3.42 17.76 -2.23
C TYR A 157 -3.99 18.31 -3.55
N ASP A 158 -3.70 19.57 -3.89
CA ASP A 158 -4.13 20.14 -5.17
C ASP A 158 -3.25 19.67 -6.32
N ILE A 159 -1.94 19.49 -6.11
CA ILE A 159 -1.06 18.82 -7.09
C ILE A 159 -1.63 17.45 -7.45
N PHE A 160 -1.98 16.63 -6.45
CA PHE A 160 -2.58 15.31 -6.65
C PHE A 160 -3.96 15.40 -7.34
N SER A 161 -4.78 16.41 -7.03
CA SER A 161 -6.05 16.68 -7.73
C SER A 161 -5.84 17.03 -9.20
N GLN A 162 -4.81 17.84 -9.51
CA GLN A 162 -4.47 18.23 -10.87
C GLN A 162 -4.00 17.01 -11.67
N ILE A 163 -3.15 16.15 -11.11
CA ILE A 163 -2.77 14.89 -11.77
C ILE A 163 -3.99 14.01 -12.03
N GLY A 164 -4.88 13.82 -11.05
CA GLY A 164 -6.14 13.09 -11.27
C GLY A 164 -6.97 13.69 -12.42
N THR A 165 -7.04 15.03 -12.50
CA THR A 165 -7.71 15.73 -13.61
C THR A 165 -7.05 15.44 -14.97
N LEU A 166 -5.72 15.45 -15.04
CA LEU A 166 -4.98 15.17 -16.28
C LEU A 166 -5.28 13.76 -16.82
N ILE A 167 -5.40 12.78 -15.91
CA ILE A 167 -5.70 11.39 -16.25
C ILE A 167 -7.17 11.25 -16.69
N THR A 168 -8.11 11.85 -15.97
CA THR A 168 -9.55 11.71 -16.22
C THR A 168 -10.02 12.44 -17.48
N ASP A 169 -9.55 13.68 -17.72
CA ASP A 169 -10.06 14.51 -18.82
C ASP A 169 -9.51 14.10 -20.20
N GLY A 170 -8.59 13.13 -20.26
CA GLY A 170 -8.01 12.59 -21.50
C GLY A 170 -7.18 13.61 -22.30
N GLY A 171 -7.04 14.84 -21.80
CA GLY A 171 -6.34 15.94 -22.46
C GLY A 171 -4.85 15.65 -22.71
N HIS A 172 -4.28 14.67 -22.01
CA HIS A 172 -2.89 14.26 -22.15
C HIS A 172 -2.76 12.76 -22.41
N GLY A 173 -3.34 12.31 -23.52
CA GLY A 173 -3.14 10.96 -24.06
C GLY A 173 -1.66 10.55 -24.21
N ALA A 174 -0.72 11.50 -24.16
CA ALA A 174 0.70 11.21 -24.05
C ALA A 174 1.07 10.40 -22.79
N ILE A 175 0.52 10.72 -21.61
CA ILE A 175 0.84 10.04 -20.34
C ILE A 175 0.46 8.55 -20.41
N LEU A 176 -0.68 8.26 -21.03
CA LEU A 176 -1.24 6.91 -21.13
C LEU A 176 -1.03 6.26 -22.50
N ARG A 177 -0.19 6.82 -23.38
CA ARG A 177 0.03 6.33 -24.75
C ARG A 177 -1.26 6.10 -25.55
N GLY A 178 -2.26 6.95 -25.34
CA GLY A 178 -3.56 6.91 -26.00
C GLY A 178 -4.56 5.91 -25.41
N LEU A 179 -4.23 5.25 -24.29
CA LEU A 179 -5.15 4.35 -23.60
C LEU A 179 -6.33 5.14 -22.97
N PRO A 180 -7.58 4.75 -23.25
CA PRO A 180 -8.75 5.49 -22.77
C PRO A 180 -9.07 5.10 -21.32
N ALA A 181 -8.69 5.94 -20.36
CA ALA A 181 -9.06 5.77 -18.96
C ALA A 181 -10.59 5.76 -18.80
N GLN A 182 -11.13 4.67 -18.26
CA GLN A 182 -12.56 4.53 -17.94
C GLN A 182 -12.82 4.73 -16.45
N ARG A 183 -11.83 4.40 -15.62
CA ARG A 183 -11.87 4.47 -14.16
C ARG A 183 -10.50 4.93 -13.65
N VAL A 184 -10.48 5.81 -12.66
CA VAL A 184 -9.24 6.28 -12.03
C VAL A 184 -9.30 6.03 -10.53
N ILE A 185 -8.43 5.18 -10.00
CA ILE A 185 -8.43 4.81 -8.58
C ILE A 185 -7.16 5.37 -7.93
N ALA A 186 -7.31 6.17 -6.87
CA ALA A 186 -6.18 6.64 -6.09
C ALA A 186 -5.75 5.57 -5.08
N VAL A 187 -4.45 5.35 -4.96
CA VAL A 187 -3.87 4.36 -4.04
C VAL A 187 -2.71 4.97 -3.26
N GLY A 188 -2.48 4.50 -2.04
CA GLY A 188 -1.38 4.96 -1.21
C GLY A 188 -1.23 4.09 0.04
N GLU A 189 0.01 3.96 0.48
CA GLU A 189 0.45 3.10 1.58
C GLU A 189 1.14 3.91 2.71
N SER A 190 0.92 3.54 3.98
CA SER A 190 1.59 4.12 5.16
C SER A 190 1.45 5.65 5.27
N GLN A 191 2.54 6.41 5.14
CA GLN A 191 2.48 7.88 5.15
C GLN A 191 1.57 8.41 4.04
N SER A 192 1.70 7.90 2.81
CA SER A 192 0.84 8.34 1.71
C SER A 192 -0.64 7.99 1.95
N ALA A 193 -0.93 6.93 2.72
CA ALA A 193 -2.27 6.59 3.18
C ALA A 193 -2.82 7.60 4.22
N MET A 194 -1.96 8.20 5.05
CA MET A 194 -2.34 9.32 5.93
C MET A 194 -2.70 10.58 5.10
N PHE A 195 -1.94 10.87 4.04
CA PHE A 195 -2.25 11.96 3.11
C PHE A 195 -3.54 11.70 2.34
N LEU A 196 -3.76 10.48 1.84
CA LEU A 196 -5.03 10.11 1.22
C LEU A 196 -6.20 10.23 2.20
N THR A 197 -6.02 9.90 3.49
CA THR A 197 -7.06 10.11 4.50
C THR A 197 -7.47 11.58 4.58
N THR A 198 -6.51 12.50 4.60
CA THR A 198 -6.79 13.94 4.56
C THR A 198 -7.42 14.38 3.24
N TYR A 199 -6.92 13.87 2.10
CA TYR A 199 -7.49 14.15 0.78
C TYR A 199 -8.97 13.76 0.72
N ILE A 200 -9.32 12.54 1.13
CA ILE A 200 -10.68 12.00 1.11
C ILE A 200 -11.60 12.81 2.03
N ASN A 201 -11.11 13.16 3.22
CA ASN A 201 -11.90 13.88 4.21
C ASN A 201 -12.14 15.34 3.82
N ALA A 202 -11.14 16.02 3.25
CA ALA A 202 -11.19 17.47 3.01
C ALA A 202 -11.31 17.88 1.54
N VAL A 203 -10.57 17.24 0.63
CA VAL A 203 -10.30 17.77 -0.71
C VAL A 203 -11.14 17.11 -1.79
N ASP A 204 -11.35 15.79 -1.73
CA ASP A 204 -12.20 15.04 -2.68
C ASP A 204 -13.61 15.65 -2.88
N PRO A 205 -14.31 16.15 -1.84
CA PRO A 205 -15.61 16.81 -2.02
C PRO A 205 -15.56 18.07 -2.90
N LEU A 206 -14.40 18.73 -2.99
CA LEU A 206 -14.19 19.93 -3.81
C LEU A 206 -13.58 19.60 -5.17
N ALA A 207 -12.76 18.54 -5.25
CA ALA A 207 -12.05 18.10 -6.43
C ALA A 207 -12.32 16.61 -6.72
N PRO A 208 -13.52 16.26 -7.23
CA PRO A 208 -13.93 14.87 -7.42
C PRO A 208 -13.28 14.27 -8.67
N ARG A 209 -12.04 13.78 -8.55
CA ARG A 209 -11.22 13.29 -9.69
C ARG A 209 -11.06 11.78 -9.76
N TYR A 210 -11.23 11.09 -8.64
CA TYR A 210 -11.03 9.65 -8.52
C TYR A 210 -12.36 8.92 -8.41
N ASP A 211 -12.46 7.71 -8.96
CA ASP A 211 -13.64 6.86 -8.92
C ASP A 211 -13.62 5.87 -7.75
N GLY A 212 -12.50 5.76 -7.04
CA GLY A 212 -12.35 4.98 -5.82
C GLY A 212 -11.01 5.20 -5.15
N PHE A 213 -10.88 4.73 -3.90
CA PHE A 213 -9.67 4.87 -3.09
C PHE A 213 -9.26 3.55 -2.45
N LEU A 214 -7.99 3.16 -2.61
CA LEU A 214 -7.34 2.12 -1.82
C LEU A 214 -6.42 2.78 -0.79
N VAL A 215 -6.79 2.71 0.48
CA VAL A 215 -5.98 3.25 1.58
C VAL A 215 -5.30 2.09 2.30
N HIS A 216 -4.02 1.89 2.04
CA HIS A 216 -3.27 0.72 2.50
C HIS A 216 -2.38 1.11 3.70
N SER A 217 -2.47 0.36 4.80
CA SER A 217 -1.60 0.47 5.96
C SER A 217 -1.54 1.87 6.59
N ARG A 218 -2.70 2.56 6.67
CA ARG A 218 -2.82 3.82 7.42
C ARG A 218 -2.82 3.59 8.93
N PHE A 219 -2.50 4.64 9.68
CA PHE A 219 -2.56 4.69 11.14
C PHE A 219 -3.83 5.38 11.65
N GLY A 220 -3.93 5.60 12.97
CA GLY A 220 -5.03 6.36 13.58
C GLY A 220 -5.12 7.80 13.05
N PRO A 221 -4.03 8.60 13.08
CA PRO A 221 -4.05 9.97 12.57
C PRO A 221 -4.07 10.08 11.04
N ALA A 222 -4.47 11.25 10.55
CA ALA A 222 -4.31 11.66 9.15
C ALA A 222 -3.16 12.68 9.01
N ALA A 223 -2.75 13.02 7.78
CA ALA A 223 -1.68 13.99 7.55
C ALA A 223 -2.15 15.45 7.75
N PRO A 224 -1.29 16.37 8.20
CA PRO A 224 -1.66 17.78 8.34
C PRO A 224 -2.10 18.42 7.01
N LEU A 225 -3.11 19.30 7.08
CA LEU A 225 -3.57 20.07 5.91
C LEU A 225 -2.67 21.27 5.62
N ASP A 226 -2.01 21.81 6.66
CA ASP A 226 -1.21 23.03 6.59
C ASP A 226 0.22 22.83 6.06
N GLY A 227 0.59 21.57 5.77
CA GLY A 227 1.90 21.18 5.26
C GLY A 227 3.00 21.03 6.32
N SER A 228 2.65 21.03 7.61
CA SER A 228 3.58 20.61 8.66
C SER A 228 3.98 19.14 8.52
N SER A 229 5.17 18.80 9.02
CA SER A 229 5.72 17.44 8.94
C SER A 229 4.86 16.48 9.75
N ILE A 230 4.59 15.29 9.21
CA ILE A 230 3.92 14.22 9.98
C ILE A 230 4.80 13.70 11.13
N PHE A 231 6.08 14.06 11.18
CA PHE A 231 7.02 13.70 12.24
C PHE A 231 7.14 14.79 13.32
N ASP A 232 6.45 15.92 13.18
CA ASP A 232 6.46 16.99 14.19
C ASP A 232 5.74 16.58 15.48
N GLU A 233 6.51 16.20 16.49
CA GLU A 233 6.01 15.79 17.81
C GLU A 233 5.37 16.93 18.62
N SER A 234 5.52 18.19 18.19
CA SER A 234 4.88 19.31 18.87
C SER A 234 3.38 19.42 18.59
N GLN A 235 2.89 18.74 17.56
CA GLN A 235 1.47 18.69 17.22
C GLN A 235 0.76 17.55 17.94
N ALA A 236 -0.38 17.86 18.55
CA ALA A 236 -1.25 16.84 19.09
C ALA A 236 -1.82 15.99 17.95
N THR A 237 -1.42 14.73 17.87
CA THR A 237 -2.03 13.77 16.93
C THR A 237 -3.33 13.26 17.51
N GLN A 238 -4.37 13.21 16.69
CA GLN A 238 -5.66 12.61 17.03
C GLN A 238 -6.02 11.58 15.97
N ALA A 239 -6.58 10.45 16.38
CA ALA A 239 -7.18 9.48 15.47
C ALA A 239 -8.39 10.06 14.71
N VAL A 240 -8.44 9.82 13.40
CA VAL A 240 -9.45 10.40 12.49
C VAL A 240 -10.12 9.30 11.68
N THR A 241 -11.45 9.25 11.75
CA THR A 241 -12.27 8.39 10.88
C THR A 241 -12.40 9.02 9.50
N PHE A 242 -12.70 8.21 8.49
CA PHE A 242 -13.19 8.72 7.22
C PHE A 242 -14.56 9.38 7.40
N ARG A 243 -14.81 10.46 6.65
CA ARG A 243 -16.13 11.10 6.60
C ARG A 243 -17.21 10.07 6.27
N PRO A 244 -18.39 10.10 6.92
CA PRO A 244 -19.42 9.08 6.68
C PRO A 244 -19.97 9.10 5.24
N GLU A 245 -20.04 10.27 4.62
CA GLU A 245 -20.59 10.52 3.29
C GLU A 245 -19.47 10.53 2.25
N LEU A 246 -18.90 9.34 2.02
CA LEU A 246 -17.96 9.09 0.95
C LEU A 246 -18.65 9.22 -0.41
N ARG A 247 -18.01 9.95 -1.34
CA ARG A 247 -18.51 10.13 -2.71
C ARG A 247 -18.42 8.84 -3.53
N VAL A 248 -17.35 8.06 -3.32
CA VAL A 248 -16.96 6.89 -4.10
C VAL A 248 -16.55 5.72 -3.21
N PRO A 249 -16.49 4.48 -3.73
CA PRO A 249 -15.94 3.34 -3.02
C PRO A 249 -14.56 3.60 -2.40
N LEU A 250 -14.41 3.20 -1.15
CA LEU A 250 -13.17 3.21 -0.40
C LEU A 250 -12.96 1.84 0.23
N LEU A 251 -11.80 1.25 -0.04
CA LEU A 251 -11.34 0.03 0.62
C LEU A 251 -10.06 0.37 1.38
N THR A 252 -10.05 0.11 2.67
CA THR A 252 -8.85 0.25 3.50
C THR A 252 -8.31 -1.13 3.87
N VAL A 253 -7.03 -1.37 3.61
CA VAL A 253 -6.33 -2.58 4.04
C VAL A 253 -5.41 -2.20 5.19
N ILE A 254 -5.50 -2.88 6.31
CA ILE A 254 -4.78 -2.56 7.55
C ILE A 254 -4.10 -3.84 8.04
N THR A 255 -2.80 -3.78 8.33
CA THR A 255 -2.07 -4.95 8.86
C THR A 255 -2.25 -5.04 10.38
N GLU A 256 -1.85 -6.16 10.98
CA GLU A 256 -1.86 -6.31 12.44
C GLU A 256 -1.00 -5.22 13.11
N THR A 257 0.17 -4.88 12.54
CA THR A 257 1.02 -3.77 13.01
C THR A 257 0.24 -2.46 13.05
N ASP A 258 -0.51 -2.18 11.98
CA ASP A 258 -1.18 -0.89 11.79
C ASP A 258 -2.38 -0.71 12.71
N VAL A 259 -3.10 -1.79 13.03
CA VAL A 259 -4.20 -1.77 14.00
C VAL A 259 -3.69 -1.34 15.37
N PHE A 260 -2.64 -1.99 15.87
CA PHE A 260 -2.19 -1.81 17.24
C PHE A 260 -1.24 -0.62 17.42
N GLY A 261 -0.60 -0.19 16.34
CA GLY A 261 0.36 0.89 16.37
C GLY A 261 1.72 0.39 16.86
N GLY A 262 2.74 0.57 16.02
CA GLY A 262 4.14 0.48 16.45
C GLY A 262 4.57 1.81 17.08
N PRO A 263 5.20 2.70 16.30
CA PRO A 263 5.70 4.01 16.77
C PRO A 263 4.63 5.11 16.87
N ARG A 264 3.42 4.88 16.33
CA ARG A 264 2.33 5.86 16.20
C ARG A 264 1.04 5.28 16.73
N GLU A 265 0.08 6.15 17.06
CA GLU A 265 -1.27 5.74 17.43
C GLU A 265 -1.88 4.86 16.31
N GLY A 266 -2.20 3.61 16.67
CA GLY A 266 -2.70 2.61 15.72
C GLY A 266 -4.10 2.92 15.19
N TYR A 267 -4.44 2.29 14.06
CA TYR A 267 -5.74 2.40 13.41
C TYR A 267 -6.92 1.99 14.30
N TYR A 268 -6.69 1.20 15.36
CA TYR A 268 -7.73 0.85 16.34
C TYR A 268 -8.57 2.05 16.80
N PHE A 269 -7.93 3.21 17.04
CA PHE A 269 -8.60 4.42 17.50
C PHE A 269 -9.37 5.17 16.41
N ALA A 270 -9.09 4.87 15.14
CA ALA A 270 -9.79 5.39 13.96
C ALA A 270 -10.76 4.36 13.34
N ARG A 271 -10.97 3.21 13.99
CA ARG A 271 -11.90 2.19 13.50
C ARG A 271 -13.31 2.75 13.36
N GLN A 272 -13.95 2.38 12.27
CA GLN A 272 -15.36 2.65 12.00
C GLN A 272 -15.96 1.41 11.32
N PRO A 273 -17.28 1.18 11.47
CA PRO A 273 -17.92 0.08 10.78
C PRO A 273 -17.91 0.29 9.27
N ASP A 274 -17.93 -0.81 8.53
CA ASP A 274 -18.26 -0.82 7.10
C ASP A 274 -19.58 -0.08 6.84
N ASN A 275 -19.69 0.51 5.65
CA ASN A 275 -20.92 1.18 5.20
C ASN A 275 -21.11 1.01 3.68
N ASP A 276 -22.07 1.69 3.07
CA ASP A 276 -22.38 1.54 1.64
C ASP A 276 -21.22 1.89 0.69
N ARG A 277 -20.16 2.55 1.17
CA ARG A 277 -18.99 2.99 0.40
C ARG A 277 -17.65 2.66 1.06
N LEU A 278 -17.64 2.10 2.27
CA LEU A 278 -16.43 1.75 3.00
C LEU A 278 -16.35 0.24 3.25
N ARG A 279 -15.18 -0.33 2.96
CA ARG A 279 -14.75 -1.65 3.46
C ARG A 279 -13.43 -1.54 4.20
N VAL A 280 -13.34 -2.18 5.36
CA VAL A 280 -12.14 -2.26 6.20
C VAL A 280 -11.66 -3.70 6.28
N TRP A 281 -10.44 -3.96 5.80
CA TRP A 281 -9.81 -5.27 5.78
C TRP A 281 -8.62 -5.28 6.72
N GLU A 282 -8.77 -5.91 7.89
CA GLU A 282 -7.67 -6.07 8.85
C GLU A 282 -7.05 -7.47 8.72
N ILE A 283 -5.74 -7.58 8.53
CA ILE A 283 -5.07 -8.85 8.21
C ILE A 283 -4.40 -9.45 9.45
N ALA A 284 -4.83 -10.64 9.86
CA ALA A 284 -4.23 -11.35 10.98
C ALA A 284 -2.80 -11.80 10.66
N GLY A 285 -1.89 -11.63 11.62
CA GLY A 285 -0.51 -12.09 11.53
C GLY A 285 0.35 -11.36 10.49
N ALA A 286 -0.15 -10.32 9.82
CA ALA A 286 0.58 -9.54 8.83
C ALA A 286 1.27 -8.33 9.48
N ALA A 287 2.45 -7.97 8.97
CA ALA A 287 3.19 -6.79 9.41
C ALA A 287 3.03 -5.62 8.43
N HIS A 288 3.34 -4.40 8.86
CA HIS A 288 3.31 -3.21 7.99
C HIS A 288 4.27 -3.36 6.79
N ALA A 289 5.44 -3.93 7.06
CA ALA A 289 6.42 -4.39 6.07
C ALA A 289 6.92 -5.78 6.46
N ASP A 290 7.37 -6.57 5.50
CA ASP A 290 7.75 -7.96 5.70
C ASP A 290 8.86 -8.39 4.70
N ASN A 291 9.24 -9.66 4.69
CA ASN A 291 10.19 -10.17 3.69
C ASN A 291 9.77 -9.87 2.25
N TYR A 292 8.47 -9.82 1.96
CA TYR A 292 8.03 -9.55 0.60
C TYR A 292 8.41 -8.13 0.18
N THR A 293 8.18 -7.13 1.04
CA THR A 293 8.49 -5.73 0.70
C THR A 293 9.98 -5.48 0.47
N ILE A 294 10.88 -6.16 1.21
CA ILE A 294 12.33 -5.88 1.11
C ILE A 294 13.11 -6.88 0.26
N GLN A 295 12.55 -8.04 -0.09
CA GLN A 295 13.25 -9.08 -0.84
C GLN A 295 12.44 -9.57 -2.04
N VAL A 296 11.26 -10.14 -1.79
CA VAL A 296 10.55 -10.91 -2.82
C VAL A 296 9.93 -10.00 -3.90
N ALA A 297 9.35 -8.86 -3.52
CA ALA A 297 8.65 -7.96 -4.45
C ALA A 297 9.51 -7.52 -5.64
N PHE A 298 10.82 -7.33 -5.44
CA PHE A 298 11.72 -6.91 -6.50
C PHE A 298 11.96 -8.01 -7.55
N ILE A 299 11.91 -9.28 -7.16
CA ILE A 299 12.18 -10.41 -8.05
C ILE A 299 10.91 -11.04 -8.61
N ASP A 300 9.74 -10.78 -8.01
CA ASP A 300 8.50 -11.49 -8.30
C ASP A 300 7.80 -11.01 -9.58
N SER A 301 8.35 -11.36 -10.74
CA SER A 301 7.72 -11.06 -12.03
C SER A 301 6.39 -11.81 -12.31
N GLY A 302 5.91 -12.64 -11.37
CA GLY A 302 4.86 -13.63 -11.59
C GLY A 302 5.32 -14.85 -12.41
N SER A 303 6.59 -14.88 -12.81
CA SER A 303 7.24 -16.01 -13.49
C SER A 303 8.63 -16.33 -12.93
N ALA A 304 8.99 -15.70 -11.81
CA ALA A 304 10.23 -15.95 -11.12
C ALA A 304 10.35 -17.44 -10.71
N PRO A 305 11.56 -18.03 -10.73
CA PRO A 305 11.75 -19.40 -10.26
C PRO A 305 11.27 -19.56 -8.81
N LEU A 306 10.52 -20.64 -8.55
CA LEU A 306 9.97 -20.93 -7.22
C LEU A 306 11.07 -20.94 -6.15
N GLU A 307 12.24 -21.48 -6.47
CA GLU A 307 13.38 -21.54 -5.55
C GLU A 307 13.85 -20.14 -5.12
N ALA A 308 13.79 -19.15 -6.01
CA ALA A 308 14.17 -17.78 -5.69
C ALA A 308 13.12 -17.11 -4.79
N ILE A 309 11.83 -17.34 -5.06
CA ILE A 309 10.74 -16.87 -4.22
C ILE A 309 10.82 -17.48 -2.82
N VAL A 310 11.01 -18.80 -2.73
CA VAL A 310 11.20 -19.52 -1.45
C VAL A 310 12.42 -19.00 -0.69
N ALA A 311 13.53 -18.72 -1.38
CA ALA A 311 14.70 -18.13 -0.75
C ALA A 311 14.41 -16.73 -0.17
N GLY A 312 13.66 -15.89 -0.88
CA GLY A 312 13.26 -14.56 -0.38
C GLY A 312 12.28 -14.60 0.80
N TYR A 313 11.52 -15.68 0.98
CA TYR A 313 10.69 -15.89 2.18
C TYR A 313 11.39 -16.61 3.32
N THR A 314 12.68 -16.95 3.17
CA THR A 314 13.41 -17.58 4.26
C THR A 314 13.46 -16.63 5.46
N PRO A 315 13.15 -17.09 6.69
CA PRO A 315 13.21 -16.25 7.87
C PRO A 315 14.57 -15.56 8.00
N THR A 316 14.54 -14.24 8.18
CA THR A 316 15.74 -13.40 8.33
C THR A 316 15.60 -12.51 9.55
N ASN A 317 16.70 -12.31 10.26
CA ASN A 317 16.82 -11.34 11.34
C ASN A 317 17.68 -10.13 10.91
N THR A 318 18.12 -10.09 9.65
CA THR A 318 18.85 -8.95 9.09
C THR A 318 17.88 -7.96 8.47
N LEU A 319 17.81 -6.74 9.00
CA LEU A 319 17.02 -5.62 8.48
C LEU A 319 17.94 -4.46 8.13
N MET A 320 18.03 -4.11 6.84
CA MET A 320 18.85 -2.99 6.35
C MET A 320 20.31 -3.02 6.84
N GLY A 321 20.90 -4.22 6.94
CA GLY A 321 22.28 -4.41 7.41
C GLY A 321 22.44 -4.42 8.94
N GLN A 322 21.34 -4.34 9.70
CA GLN A 322 21.33 -4.52 11.15
C GLN A 322 20.80 -5.90 11.53
N GLU A 323 21.42 -6.53 12.52
CA GLU A 323 20.98 -7.79 13.09
C GLU A 323 19.98 -7.54 14.22
N LEU A 324 18.80 -8.14 14.12
CA LEU A 324 17.73 -8.10 15.13
C LEU A 324 17.77 -9.34 16.02
N ALA A 325 17.17 -9.22 17.21
CA ALA A 325 17.04 -10.32 18.17
C ALA A 325 15.97 -11.37 17.79
N HIS A 326 15.19 -11.11 16.74
CA HIS A 326 14.10 -11.94 16.23
C HIS A 326 14.11 -11.92 14.70
N HIS A 327 13.48 -12.90 14.07
CA HIS A 327 13.21 -12.80 12.64
C HIS A 327 12.05 -11.85 12.41
N ILE A 328 12.14 -11.04 11.35
CA ILE A 328 11.03 -10.23 10.87
C ILE A 328 9.90 -11.11 10.34
N ASN A 329 8.74 -10.52 10.08
CA ASN A 329 7.63 -11.24 9.49
C ASN A 329 7.99 -11.72 8.07
N PHE A 330 7.76 -13.00 7.81
CA PHE A 330 8.02 -13.66 6.52
C PHE A 330 6.75 -14.30 5.94
N GLY A 331 5.58 -14.02 6.51
CA GLY A 331 4.29 -14.50 6.01
C GLY A 331 3.92 -13.78 4.71
N PRO A 332 3.56 -14.50 3.63
CA PRO A 332 3.23 -13.88 2.35
C PRO A 332 1.81 -13.30 2.31
N GLN A 333 1.01 -13.43 3.37
CA GLN A 333 -0.41 -13.08 3.30
C GLN A 333 -0.69 -11.62 2.92
N HIS A 334 0.21 -10.70 3.29
CA HIS A 334 0.00 -9.27 3.08
C HIS A 334 -0.13 -8.92 1.59
N HIS A 335 0.80 -9.39 0.75
CA HIS A 335 0.79 -9.08 -0.67
C HIS A 335 -0.40 -9.73 -1.41
N TYR A 336 -0.79 -10.96 -1.06
CA TYR A 336 -1.95 -11.61 -1.68
C TYR A 336 -3.27 -10.92 -1.34
N VAL A 337 -3.43 -10.48 -0.08
CA VAL A 337 -4.65 -9.76 0.32
C VAL A 337 -4.71 -8.38 -0.32
N VAL A 338 -3.58 -7.67 -0.48
CA VAL A 338 -3.56 -6.37 -1.18
C VAL A 338 -3.92 -6.53 -2.67
N GLN A 339 -3.44 -7.57 -3.34
CA GLN A 339 -3.85 -7.89 -4.72
C GLN A 339 -5.37 -8.14 -4.81
N ALA A 340 -5.93 -8.94 -3.91
CA ALA A 340 -7.36 -9.19 -3.85
C ALA A 340 -8.17 -7.91 -3.56
N ALA A 341 -7.69 -7.05 -2.66
CA ALA A 341 -8.31 -5.78 -2.33
C ALA A 341 -8.38 -4.84 -3.53
N LEU A 342 -7.28 -4.74 -4.30
CA LEU A 342 -7.23 -3.95 -5.52
C LEU A 342 -8.24 -4.44 -6.57
N ALA A 343 -8.30 -5.76 -6.80
CA ALA A 343 -9.24 -6.36 -7.74
C ALA A 343 -10.70 -6.18 -7.30
N ALA A 344 -10.99 -6.33 -6.00
CA ALA A 344 -12.30 -6.13 -5.42
C ALA A 344 -12.75 -4.66 -5.52
N LEU A 345 -11.87 -3.72 -5.20
CA LEU A 345 -12.16 -2.29 -5.36
C LEU A 345 -12.39 -1.92 -6.82
N ASN A 346 -11.57 -2.42 -7.74
CA ASN A 346 -11.77 -2.19 -9.17
C ASN A 346 -13.13 -2.71 -9.66
N THR A 347 -13.53 -3.90 -9.22
CA THR A 347 -14.87 -4.46 -9.49
C THR A 347 -15.95 -3.55 -8.91
N TRP A 348 -15.81 -3.11 -7.67
CA TRP A 348 -16.78 -2.23 -7.02
C TRP A 348 -16.97 -0.91 -7.75
N VAL A 349 -15.87 -0.28 -8.18
CA VAL A 349 -15.92 0.94 -8.99
C VAL A 349 -16.57 0.67 -10.35
N ALA A 350 -16.26 -0.47 -10.98
CA ALA A 350 -16.75 -0.80 -12.31
C ALA A 350 -18.24 -1.19 -12.37
N THR A 351 -18.74 -1.91 -11.36
CA THR A 351 -20.06 -2.57 -11.41
C THR A 351 -21.01 -2.07 -10.33
N GLY A 352 -20.50 -1.41 -9.29
CA GLY A 352 -21.26 -1.08 -8.09
C GLY A 352 -21.39 -2.24 -7.09
N GLU A 353 -20.85 -3.42 -7.40
CA GLU A 353 -20.84 -4.57 -6.49
C GLU A 353 -19.80 -4.37 -5.39
N ALA A 354 -20.25 -4.21 -4.15
CA ALA A 354 -19.35 -3.90 -3.04
C ALA A 354 -18.31 -5.00 -2.81
N ALA A 355 -17.08 -4.59 -2.51
CA ALA A 355 -16.05 -5.52 -2.07
C ALA A 355 -16.52 -6.29 -0.80
N PRO A 356 -16.03 -7.53 -0.59
CA PRO A 356 -16.36 -8.31 0.60
C PRO A 356 -16.16 -7.53 1.90
N GLY A 357 -17.07 -7.69 2.86
CA GLY A 357 -16.86 -7.23 4.24
C GLY A 357 -15.98 -8.21 5.01
N ALA A 358 -15.22 -7.72 5.99
CA ALA A 358 -14.39 -8.55 6.85
C ALA A 358 -14.67 -8.25 8.32
N ASP A 359 -14.61 -9.29 9.16
CA ASP A 359 -14.62 -9.09 10.62
C ASP A 359 -13.29 -8.44 11.05
N PRO A 360 -13.29 -7.51 12.03
CA PRO A 360 -12.06 -6.90 12.52
C PRO A 360 -11.23 -7.89 13.36
N LEU A 361 -9.95 -7.56 13.57
CA LEU A 361 -9.10 -8.26 14.54
C LEU A 361 -9.69 -8.12 15.95
N GLU A 362 -9.66 -9.23 16.69
CA GLU A 362 -10.02 -9.25 18.10
C GLU A 362 -8.96 -8.51 18.94
N VAL A 363 -9.43 -7.60 19.79
CA VAL A 363 -8.57 -6.71 20.57
C VAL A 363 -8.84 -6.85 22.05
N ARG A 364 -7.77 -6.94 22.85
CA ARG A 364 -7.84 -6.75 24.30
C ARG A 364 -7.93 -5.26 24.60
N VAL A 365 -9.06 -4.84 25.16
CA VAL A 365 -9.30 -3.43 25.49
C VAL A 365 -8.49 -3.03 26.73
N ASN A 366 -7.33 -2.44 26.46
CA ASN A 366 -6.41 -1.84 27.43
C ASN A 366 -6.03 -0.42 26.93
N PRO A 367 -5.37 0.43 27.75
CA PRO A 367 -4.89 1.74 27.29
C PRO A 367 -4.01 1.67 26.04
N VAL A 368 -3.25 0.57 25.89
CA VAL A 368 -2.56 0.19 24.65
C VAL A 368 -3.26 -1.07 24.11
N PRO A 369 -3.99 -0.98 22.99
CA PRO A 369 -4.63 -2.11 22.34
C PRO A 369 -3.63 -3.23 22.03
N GLN A 370 -4.04 -4.49 22.20
CA GLN A 370 -3.21 -5.67 21.92
C GLN A 370 -4.04 -6.77 21.24
N PRO A 371 -3.44 -7.59 20.35
CA PRO A 371 -4.13 -8.69 19.71
C PRO A 371 -4.56 -9.76 20.71
N VAL A 372 -5.68 -10.43 20.43
CA VAL A 372 -6.05 -11.67 21.13
C VAL A 372 -5.48 -12.85 20.34
N PRO A 373 -4.46 -13.57 20.83
CA PRO A 373 -3.92 -14.73 20.13
C PRO A 373 -4.86 -15.95 20.19
N ASP A 374 -4.79 -16.79 19.16
CA ASP A 374 -5.35 -18.14 19.11
C ASP A 374 -4.45 -19.17 19.81
N GLY A 375 -4.75 -20.46 19.66
CA GLY A 375 -3.99 -21.54 20.27
C GLY A 375 -2.56 -21.73 19.72
N ASN A 376 -2.24 -21.10 18.58
CA ASN A 376 -0.94 -21.12 17.94
C ASN A 376 -0.18 -19.79 18.12
N GLY A 377 -0.77 -18.83 18.83
CA GLY A 377 -0.16 -17.54 19.12
C GLY A 377 -0.32 -16.50 18.00
N ILE A 378 -1.23 -16.71 17.03
CA ILE A 378 -1.53 -15.78 15.94
C ILE A 378 -2.83 -15.04 16.27
N ALA A 379 -2.99 -13.77 15.89
CA ALA A 379 -4.17 -12.99 16.24
C ALA A 379 -5.49 -13.57 15.69
N ARG A 380 -6.54 -13.52 16.51
CA ARG A 380 -7.93 -13.89 16.16
C ARG A 380 -8.65 -12.74 15.45
N GLY A 381 -9.75 -13.08 14.77
CA GLY A 381 -10.51 -12.13 13.95
C GLY A 381 -9.72 -11.73 12.70
N GLY A 382 -10.16 -10.68 12.03
CA GLY A 382 -9.55 -10.21 10.79
C GLY A 382 -9.75 -11.19 9.64
N ILE A 383 -9.13 -10.85 8.51
CA ILE A 383 -8.88 -11.76 7.41
C ILE A 383 -7.82 -12.76 7.86
N ARG A 384 -8.24 -14.00 8.03
CA ARG A 384 -7.36 -15.14 8.29
C ARG A 384 -7.14 -15.89 6.98
N THR A 385 -5.88 -15.96 6.56
CA THR A 385 -5.44 -16.62 5.33
C THR A 385 -4.94 -18.03 5.65
N PRO A 386 -4.61 -18.86 4.64
CA PRO A 386 -4.15 -20.23 4.87
C PRO A 386 -2.88 -20.31 5.74
N TRP A 387 -2.00 -19.31 5.68
CA TRP A 387 -0.81 -19.22 6.53
C TRP A 387 -1.13 -18.99 8.02
N VAL A 388 -2.34 -18.51 8.32
CA VAL A 388 -2.82 -18.23 9.68
C VAL A 388 -3.71 -19.37 10.20
N ASP A 389 -4.59 -19.91 9.35
CA ASP A 389 -5.51 -21.00 9.73
C ASP A 389 -4.85 -22.38 9.70
N VAL A 390 -3.83 -22.56 8.85
CA VAL A 390 -3.04 -23.80 8.74
C VAL A 390 -1.55 -23.45 8.88
N PRO A 391 -1.10 -22.96 10.06
CA PRO A 391 0.23 -22.39 10.23
C PRO A 391 1.34 -23.43 10.43
N ILE A 392 2.48 -23.17 9.79
CA ILE A 392 3.78 -23.83 10.08
C ILE A 392 4.73 -22.92 10.86
N ALA A 393 4.31 -21.69 11.11
CA ALA A 393 5.04 -20.66 11.81
C ALA A 393 4.06 -19.76 12.56
N ARG A 394 4.53 -19.10 13.61
CA ARG A 394 3.84 -17.98 14.25
C ARG A 394 4.34 -16.70 13.61
N THR A 395 3.47 -16.03 12.84
CA THR A 395 3.70 -14.69 12.32
C THR A 395 2.88 -13.67 13.11
N SER A 396 3.41 -12.46 13.29
CA SER A 396 2.73 -11.35 13.96
C SER A 396 3.14 -10.02 13.34
N GLY A 397 2.23 -9.04 13.41
CA GLY A 397 2.56 -7.65 13.12
C GLY A 397 3.28 -6.94 14.27
N LEU A 398 3.42 -7.58 15.44
CA LEU A 398 4.20 -7.02 16.54
C LEU A 398 5.68 -7.34 16.33
N GLY A 399 6.50 -6.29 16.19
CA GLY A 399 7.95 -6.38 16.00
C GLY A 399 8.76 -5.93 17.21
N GLY A 400 10.04 -5.64 16.94
CA GLY A 400 11.01 -5.16 17.92
C GLY A 400 10.69 -3.78 18.51
N GLN A 401 11.41 -3.43 19.58
CA GLN A 401 11.34 -2.12 20.25
C GLN A 401 12.66 -1.32 20.10
N GLU A 402 13.63 -1.87 19.38
CA GLU A 402 14.97 -1.32 19.21
C GLU A 402 14.98 -0.06 18.33
N SER A 403 14.10 -0.01 17.34
CA SER A 403 13.91 1.11 16.43
C SER A 403 12.50 1.12 15.84
N ILE A 404 12.13 2.23 15.20
CA ILE A 404 10.87 2.31 14.43
C ILE A 404 10.86 1.25 13.32
N MET A 405 11.99 1.04 12.64
CA MET A 405 12.10 0.03 11.60
C MET A 405 11.89 -1.39 12.14
N SER A 406 12.49 -1.76 13.28
CA SER A 406 12.24 -3.10 13.86
C SER A 406 10.78 -3.27 14.31
N ALA A 407 10.10 -2.19 14.71
CA ALA A 407 8.71 -2.25 15.17
C ALA A 407 7.72 -2.54 14.03
N ILE A 408 7.94 -1.98 12.84
CA ILE A 408 6.99 -2.08 11.72
C ILE A 408 7.14 -3.37 10.92
N PHE A 409 8.27 -4.08 11.05
CA PHE A 409 8.54 -5.32 10.31
C PHE A 409 7.94 -6.59 10.95
N GLY A 410 7.21 -6.42 12.06
CA GLY A 410 6.59 -7.53 12.78
C GLY A 410 7.60 -8.60 13.23
N SER A 411 7.11 -9.81 13.46
CA SER A 411 7.96 -10.94 13.83
C SER A 411 7.46 -12.26 13.25
N GLY A 412 8.38 -13.20 13.11
CA GLY A 412 8.10 -14.55 12.64
C GLY A 412 8.94 -15.60 13.37
N GLU A 413 8.33 -16.74 13.70
CA GLU A 413 9.02 -17.89 14.27
C GLU A 413 8.48 -19.19 13.70
N MET A 414 9.34 -19.99 13.07
CA MET A 414 8.99 -21.33 12.61
C MET A 414 8.62 -22.22 13.80
N PHE A 415 7.60 -23.05 13.65
CA PHE A 415 7.28 -24.04 14.68
C PHE A 415 8.33 -25.14 14.75
N ASP A 416 8.57 -25.63 15.96
CA ASP A 416 9.44 -26.79 16.17
C ASP A 416 8.82 -28.08 15.61
N ALA A 417 9.66 -29.10 15.41
CA ALA A 417 9.24 -30.37 14.83
C ALA A 417 8.12 -31.05 15.63
N ASN A 418 8.11 -30.91 16.95
CA ASN A 418 7.07 -31.47 17.82
C ASN A 418 5.73 -30.79 17.59
N THR A 419 5.72 -29.47 17.42
CA THR A 419 4.52 -28.69 17.12
C THR A 419 4.00 -29.03 15.73
N ILE A 420 4.87 -29.12 14.72
CA ILE A 420 4.49 -29.53 13.36
C ILE A 420 3.90 -30.95 13.36
N GLN A 421 4.53 -31.92 14.04
CA GLN A 421 4.01 -33.28 14.13
C GLN A 421 2.67 -33.35 14.88
N ARG A 422 2.46 -32.50 15.89
CA ARG A 422 1.21 -32.41 16.64
C ARG A 422 0.08 -31.81 15.79
N LEU A 423 0.37 -30.77 15.01
CA LEU A 423 -0.60 -30.11 14.14
C LEU A 423 -0.93 -30.97 12.91
N TYR A 424 0.08 -31.64 12.36
CA TYR A 424 0.01 -32.39 11.12
C TYR A 424 0.60 -33.81 11.30
N PRO A 425 -0.05 -34.70 12.09
CA PRO A 425 0.42 -36.08 12.30
C PRO A 425 0.51 -36.92 11.01
N GLY A 426 -0.21 -36.53 9.96
CA GLY A 426 -0.13 -37.10 8.61
C GLY A 426 0.94 -36.47 7.71
N GLY A 427 1.80 -35.61 8.26
CA GLY A 427 2.91 -34.98 7.55
C GLY A 427 2.47 -33.96 6.49
N SER A 428 3.30 -33.80 5.46
CA SER A 428 3.11 -32.81 4.40
C SER A 428 1.82 -33.01 3.59
N ALA A 429 1.40 -34.27 3.39
CA ALA A 429 0.14 -34.57 2.69
C ALA A 429 -1.06 -33.99 3.44
N GLN A 430 -1.18 -34.27 4.74
CA GLN A 430 -2.25 -33.70 5.56
C GLN A 430 -2.19 -32.17 5.59
N TYR A 431 -0.99 -31.61 5.74
CA TYR A 431 -0.80 -30.16 5.74
C TYR A 431 -1.31 -29.53 4.44
N LEU A 432 -0.91 -30.06 3.28
CA LEU A 432 -1.28 -29.51 1.98
C LEU A 432 -2.78 -29.66 1.69
N ASP A 433 -3.41 -30.74 2.13
CA ASP A 433 -4.86 -30.91 2.01
C ASP A 433 -5.59 -29.84 2.84
N SER A 434 -5.25 -29.70 4.13
CA SER A 434 -5.87 -28.68 5.00
C SER A 434 -5.59 -27.25 4.53
N PHE A 435 -4.35 -26.98 4.08
CA PHE A 435 -3.95 -25.67 3.57
C PHE A 435 -4.69 -25.34 2.27
N GLY A 436 -4.90 -26.32 1.38
CA GLY A 436 -5.69 -26.17 0.17
C GLY A 436 -7.15 -25.85 0.45
N GLU A 437 -7.77 -26.50 1.44
CA GLU A 437 -9.14 -26.20 1.86
C GLU A 437 -9.27 -24.78 2.42
N ALA A 438 -8.32 -24.36 3.28
CA ALA A 438 -8.29 -22.98 3.81
C ALA A 438 -8.06 -21.95 2.69
N LEU A 439 -7.24 -22.28 1.69
CA LEU A 439 -7.00 -21.43 0.52
C LEU A 439 -8.25 -21.26 -0.32
N ASP A 440 -8.96 -22.35 -0.60
CA ASP A 440 -10.21 -22.31 -1.35
C ASP A 440 -11.30 -21.53 -0.60
N ALA A 441 -11.32 -21.60 0.73
CA ALA A 441 -12.21 -20.77 1.55
C ALA A 441 -11.84 -19.27 1.46
N ALA A 442 -10.56 -18.91 1.55
CA ALA A 442 -10.10 -17.52 1.42
C ALA A 442 -10.37 -16.96 0.01
N ILE A 443 -10.23 -17.78 -1.04
CA ILE A 443 -10.60 -17.44 -2.41
C ILE A 443 -12.12 -17.24 -2.53
N GLY A 444 -12.91 -18.16 -1.98
CA GLY A 444 -14.38 -18.08 -2.00
C GLY A 444 -14.93 -16.86 -1.24
N ALA A 445 -14.22 -16.42 -0.20
CA ALA A 445 -14.53 -15.19 0.54
C ALA A 445 -14.04 -13.90 -0.17
N GLY A 446 -13.25 -14.02 -1.24
CA GLY A 446 -12.73 -12.90 -2.02
C GLY A 446 -11.50 -12.21 -1.42
N PHE A 447 -10.82 -12.83 -0.45
CA PHE A 447 -9.62 -12.27 0.19
C PHE A 447 -8.30 -12.75 -0.42
N ILE A 448 -8.36 -13.72 -1.33
CA ILE A 448 -7.23 -14.18 -2.17
C ILE A 448 -7.76 -14.38 -3.59
N LEU A 449 -6.97 -14.06 -4.61
CA LEU A 449 -7.36 -14.27 -6.00
C LEU A 449 -7.18 -15.72 -6.42
N ALA A 450 -8.16 -16.27 -7.14
CA ALA A 450 -8.09 -17.63 -7.67
C ALA A 450 -6.88 -17.86 -8.58
N ALA A 451 -6.40 -16.80 -9.25
CA ALA A 451 -5.22 -16.83 -10.10
C ALA A 451 -3.91 -17.16 -9.33
N ASP A 452 -3.87 -16.87 -8.03
CA ASP A 452 -2.69 -17.11 -7.17
C ASP A 452 -2.73 -18.52 -6.55
N ARG A 453 -3.82 -19.27 -6.70
CA ARG A 453 -3.99 -20.57 -6.02
C ARG A 453 -2.85 -21.55 -6.29
N ALA A 454 -2.44 -21.67 -7.56
CA ALA A 454 -1.46 -22.66 -7.98
C ALA A 454 -0.08 -22.42 -7.35
N GLU A 455 0.38 -21.17 -7.34
CA GLU A 455 1.68 -20.85 -6.75
C GLU A 455 1.65 -20.88 -5.22
N ILE A 456 0.53 -20.49 -4.61
CA ILE A 456 0.39 -20.49 -3.16
C ILE A 456 0.55 -21.93 -2.64
N LEU A 457 -0.01 -22.92 -3.35
CA LEU A 457 0.20 -24.34 -3.03
C LEU A 457 1.64 -24.81 -3.29
N GLN A 458 2.30 -24.32 -4.35
CA GLN A 458 3.71 -24.62 -4.60
C GLN A 458 4.61 -24.07 -3.49
N LEU A 459 4.36 -22.83 -3.06
CA LEU A 459 5.08 -22.17 -1.98
C LEU A 459 4.86 -22.89 -0.65
N ALA A 460 3.61 -23.23 -0.32
CA ALA A 460 3.27 -24.03 0.87
C ALA A 460 4.00 -25.39 0.88
N ALA A 461 4.01 -26.09 -0.25
CA ALA A 461 4.72 -27.37 -0.37
C ALA A 461 6.24 -27.21 -0.22
N ALA A 462 6.81 -26.16 -0.81
CA ALA A 462 8.25 -25.92 -0.78
C ALA A 462 8.76 -25.46 0.59
N THR A 463 7.90 -24.82 1.39
CA THR A 463 8.24 -24.24 2.70
C THR A 463 7.89 -25.12 3.90
N TYR A 464 7.15 -26.21 3.70
CA TYR A 464 6.79 -27.12 4.79
C TYR A 464 8.03 -27.73 5.48
N PRO A 465 8.16 -27.61 6.81
CA PRO A 465 9.29 -28.15 7.57
C PRO A 465 9.06 -29.65 7.87
N GLY A 466 9.33 -30.52 6.89
CA GLY A 466 9.24 -31.97 7.04
C GLY A 466 9.94 -32.71 5.90
N GLU A 467 10.39 -33.95 6.15
CA GLU A 467 11.28 -34.71 5.25
C GLU A 467 10.86 -34.64 3.77
N ARG A 468 11.68 -33.94 2.96
CA ARG A 468 11.74 -34.18 1.52
C ARG A 468 12.27 -35.60 1.37
N SER A 469 11.37 -36.55 1.10
CA SER A 469 11.73 -37.93 0.77
C SER A 469 12.34 -38.03 -0.61
#